data_AF-A0A836TQC4-F1
#
_entry.id   AF-A0A836TQC4-F1
#
_cell.length_a   1.000
_cell.length_b   1.000
_cell.length_c   1.000
_cell.angle_alpha   90.00
_cell.angle_beta   90.00
_cell.angle_gamma   90.00
#
_symmetry.space_group_name_H-M   'P 1'
#
loop_
_entity.id
_entity.type
_entity.pdbx_description
1 polymer ?
#
loop_
_entity_poly.entity_id
_entity_poly.type
_entity_poly.pdbx_seq_one_letter_code
_entity_poly.pdbx_strand_id
1 'polypeptide(L)'
;MSILTLEKYFLDSYLYFNESDIDASIREFEEESGYQRSSLKIIQNLPVIQVYVSDCEGDDIIAHICNRTFNERKCIIVSSDKDFYQCISSRVKQWSPGRKKIMTPENVLSEFGILASNFVTTRAF
;
A
#
# COMPACT_ATOMS: atom_id res chain seq x y z
N MET A 1 -6.93 -2.84 -7.15
CA MET A 1 -5.57 -3.46 -7.12
C MET A 1 -4.56 -2.40 -6.73
N SER A 2 -4.32 -2.23 -5.43
CA SER A 2 -3.40 -1.24 -4.89
C SER A 2 -2.03 -1.91 -4.71
N ILE A 3 -1.11 -1.66 -5.63
CA ILE A 3 0.25 -2.20 -5.58
C ILE A 3 1.10 -1.27 -4.70
N LEU A 4 1.57 -1.76 -3.56
CA LEU A 4 2.56 -1.10 -2.73
C LEU A 4 3.94 -1.20 -3.39
N THR A 5 4.44 -0.08 -3.91
CA THR A 5 5.84 0.04 -4.33
C THR A 5 6.69 0.43 -3.12
N LEU A 6 7.45 -0.52 -2.58
CA LEU A 6 8.53 -0.23 -1.62
C LEU A 6 9.86 -0.22 -2.39
N GLU A 7 10.38 0.98 -2.65
CA GLU A 7 11.73 1.14 -3.19
C GLU A 7 12.78 0.76 -2.14
N LYS A 8 13.69 -0.12 -2.57
CA LYS A 8 14.77 -0.71 -1.78
C LYS A 8 15.87 0.32 -1.54
N TYR A 9 15.78 1.11 -0.47
CA TYR A 9 16.97 1.71 0.13
C TYR A 9 17.72 0.63 0.89
N PHE A 10 18.87 0.26 0.36
CA PHE A 10 19.82 -0.71 0.91
C PHE A 10 20.40 -0.14 2.22
N LEU A 11 20.00 -0.69 3.37
CA LEU A 11 20.81 -1.00 4.57
C LEU A 11 19.89 -1.40 5.74
N ASP A 12 20.17 -2.58 6.29
CA ASP A 12 19.76 -3.13 7.59
C ASP A 12 18.26 -3.22 7.93
N SER A 13 17.61 -4.28 7.43
CA SER A 13 16.77 -5.22 8.22
C SER A 13 15.86 -6.02 7.28
N TYR A 14 16.19 -7.30 7.16
CA TYR A 14 15.48 -8.29 6.34
C TYR A 14 14.04 -8.50 6.84
N LEU A 15 13.09 -8.65 5.90
CA LEU A 15 11.84 -9.37 6.17
C LEU A 15 11.84 -10.63 5.31
N TYR A 16 11.96 -11.78 5.97
CA TYR A 16 11.75 -13.10 5.38
C TYR A 16 10.25 -13.45 5.51
N PHE A 17 9.60 -13.77 4.39
CA PHE A 17 8.40 -14.60 4.39
C PHE A 17 8.83 -16.00 3.94
N ASN A 18 8.37 -17.04 4.63
CA ASN A 18 8.76 -18.43 4.38
C ASN A 18 8.42 -18.83 2.93
N GLU A 19 9.33 -19.56 2.29
CA GLU A 19 9.14 -20.16 0.96
C GLU A 19 7.85 -21.00 0.86
N SER A 20 7.39 -21.59 1.97
CA SER A 20 6.17 -22.39 2.03
C SER A 20 4.87 -21.58 1.89
N ASP A 21 4.88 -20.30 2.25
CA ASP A 21 3.67 -19.44 2.20
C ASP A 21 3.53 -18.77 0.82
N ILE A 22 4.63 -18.74 0.06
CA ILE A 22 4.67 -18.21 -1.31
C ILE A 22 4.02 -19.21 -2.28
N ASP A 23 4.23 -20.52 -2.10
CA ASP A 23 3.83 -21.54 -3.06
C ASP A 23 2.32 -21.85 -3.04
N ALA A 24 1.66 -21.67 -1.89
CA ALA A 24 0.21 -21.91 -1.76
C ALA A 24 -0.65 -20.83 -2.44
N SER A 25 -0.19 -19.57 -2.45
CA SER A 25 -0.94 -18.46 -3.07
C SER A 25 -0.83 -18.41 -4.60
N ILE A 26 0.14 -19.13 -5.19
CA ILE A 26 0.35 -19.19 -6.65
C ILE A 26 -0.70 -20.08 -7.34
N ARG A 27 -1.39 -20.98 -6.61
CA ARG A 27 -2.24 -22.01 -7.21
C ARG A 27 -3.74 -21.71 -7.32
N GLU A 28 -4.21 -20.53 -6.94
CA GLU A 28 -5.65 -20.20 -6.98
C GLU A 28 -6.00 -18.92 -7.77
N PHE A 29 -5.15 -18.54 -8.73
CA PHE A 29 -5.42 -17.46 -9.69
C PHE A 29 -5.71 -18.00 -11.10
N GLU A 30 -6.58 -19.01 -11.21
CA GLU A 30 -6.96 -19.59 -12.50
C GLU A 30 -8.09 -18.87 -13.24
N GLU A 31 -8.75 -17.86 -12.66
CA GLU A 31 -9.86 -17.16 -13.34
C GLU A 31 -9.87 -15.62 -13.24
N GLU A 32 -8.73 -14.94 -13.40
CA GLU A 32 -8.74 -13.47 -13.62
C GLU A 32 -8.08 -13.01 -14.93
N SER A 33 -8.72 -12.01 -15.54
CA SER A 33 -8.53 -11.46 -16.89
C SER A 33 -7.06 -11.31 -17.32
N GLY A 34 -6.72 -11.72 -18.55
CA GLY A 34 -5.34 -11.90 -19.04
C GLY A 34 -4.36 -10.71 -18.91
N TYR A 35 -4.82 -9.49 -18.69
CA TYR A 35 -3.98 -8.31 -18.44
C TYR A 35 -3.35 -8.32 -17.03
N GLN A 36 -4.09 -8.69 -15.99
CA GLN A 36 -3.58 -8.72 -14.62
C GLN A 36 -2.44 -9.74 -14.49
N ARG A 37 -2.57 -10.89 -15.15
CA ARG A 37 -1.54 -11.95 -15.20
C ARG A 37 -0.22 -11.49 -15.82
N SER A 38 -0.29 -10.68 -16.87
CA SER A 38 0.90 -10.23 -17.59
C SER A 38 1.72 -9.25 -16.75
N SER A 39 1.04 -8.35 -16.04
CA SER A 39 1.69 -7.40 -15.13
C SER A 39 2.31 -8.08 -13.91
N LEU A 40 1.64 -9.08 -13.34
CA LEU A 40 2.16 -9.83 -12.20
C LEU A 40 3.48 -10.54 -12.52
N LYS A 41 3.56 -11.18 -13.70
CA LYS A 41 4.81 -11.83 -14.16
C LYS A 41 5.98 -10.85 -14.28
N ILE A 42 5.73 -9.61 -14.69
CA ILE A 42 6.78 -8.58 -14.76
C ILE A 42 7.24 -8.21 -13.35
N ILE A 43 6.30 -7.96 -12.44
CA ILE A 43 6.58 -7.54 -11.06
C ILE A 43 7.29 -8.66 -10.27
N GLN A 44 7.00 -9.94 -10.55
CA GLN A 44 7.71 -11.09 -9.97
C GLN A 44 9.21 -11.09 -10.25
N ASN A 45 9.66 -10.44 -11.32
CA ASN A 45 11.08 -10.33 -11.66
C ASN A 45 11.74 -9.06 -11.08
N LEU A 46 10.99 -8.24 -10.35
CA LEU A 46 11.51 -7.03 -9.70
C LEU A 46 11.88 -7.33 -8.24
N PRO A 47 12.85 -6.60 -7.66
CA PRO A 47 13.26 -6.77 -6.26
C PRO A 47 12.25 -6.12 -5.31
N VAL A 48 10.97 -6.44 -5.47
CA VAL A 48 9.84 -5.95 -4.67
C VAL A 48 9.12 -7.13 -4.02
N ILE A 49 8.67 -6.94 -2.79
CA ILE A 49 7.88 -7.94 -2.09
C ILE A 49 6.41 -7.77 -2.50
N GLN A 50 5.80 -8.86 -2.93
CA GLN A 50 4.37 -8.93 -3.18
C GLN A 50 3.71 -9.61 -1.99
N VAL A 51 2.63 -9.03 -1.48
CA VAL A 51 1.87 -9.56 -0.34
C VAL A 51 0.46 -9.85 -0.80
N TYR A 52 0.00 -11.08 -0.60
CA TYR A 52 -1.37 -11.50 -0.85
C TYR A 52 -1.89 -12.19 0.40
N VAL A 53 -3.06 -11.76 0.87
CA VAL A 53 -3.75 -12.34 2.02
C VAL A 53 -5.16 -12.69 1.55
N SER A 54 -5.53 -13.97 1.66
CA SER A 54 -6.86 -14.43 1.28
C SER A 54 -7.95 -13.73 2.09
N ASP A 55 -9.10 -13.49 1.46
CA ASP A 55 -10.29 -12.88 2.08
C ASP A 55 -10.03 -11.51 2.74
N CYS A 56 -9.02 -10.77 2.28
CA CYS A 56 -8.65 -9.45 2.79
C CYS A 56 -8.47 -8.46 1.64
N GLU A 57 -9.04 -7.26 1.78
CA GLU A 57 -8.86 -6.21 0.78
C GLU A 57 -7.44 -5.64 0.84
N GLY A 58 -6.95 -5.18 -0.32
CA GLY A 58 -5.58 -4.70 -0.43
C GLY A 58 -5.30 -3.49 0.46
N ASP A 59 -6.28 -2.60 0.63
CA ASP A 59 -6.19 -1.41 1.47
C ASP A 59 -6.13 -1.73 2.97
N ASP A 60 -6.85 -2.73 3.46
CA ASP A 60 -6.72 -3.26 4.82
C ASP A 60 -5.28 -3.73 5.10
N ILE A 61 -4.69 -4.45 4.14
CA ILE A 61 -3.29 -4.90 4.23
C ILE A 61 -2.35 -3.69 4.30
N ILE A 62 -2.56 -2.66 3.46
CA ILE A 62 -1.74 -1.43 3.49
C ILE A 62 -1.85 -0.75 4.86
N ALA A 63 -3.07 -0.58 5.37
CA ALA A 63 -3.34 0.06 6.64
C ALA A 63 -2.69 -0.72 7.80
N HIS A 64 -2.79 -2.05 7.79
CA HIS A 64 -2.16 -2.91 8.78
C HIS A 64 -0.62 -2.78 8.73
N ILE A 65 -0.03 -2.87 7.55
CA ILE A 65 1.43 -2.73 7.38
C ILE A 65 1.90 -1.37 7.88
N CYS A 66 1.21 -0.30 7.49
CA CYS A 66 1.58 1.06 7.88
C CYS A 66 1.46 1.28 9.39
N ASN A 67 0.40 0.77 10.03
CA ASN A 67 0.06 1.09 11.42
C ASN A 67 0.58 0.08 12.45
N ARG A 68 0.80 -1.18 12.05
CA ARG A 68 1.22 -2.26 12.96
C ARG A 68 2.61 -2.75 12.62
N THR A 69 2.83 -3.25 11.41
CA THR A 69 4.11 -3.90 11.03
C THR A 69 5.27 -2.92 10.99
N PHE A 70 5.04 -1.72 10.45
CA PHE A 70 6.06 -0.67 10.33
C PHE A 70 5.72 0.56 11.18
N ASN A 71 5.12 0.35 12.35
CA ASN A 71 4.67 1.39 13.27
C ASN A 71 5.77 2.40 13.70
N GLU A 72 7.05 2.05 13.59
CA GLU A 72 8.20 2.91 13.90
C GLU A 72 8.91 3.49 12.67
N ARG A 73 8.59 3.04 11.45
CA ARG A 73 9.31 3.44 10.22
C ARG A 73 8.54 4.45 9.39
N LYS A 74 9.23 5.41 8.77
CA LYS A 74 8.60 6.31 7.79
C LYS A 74 8.16 5.51 6.56
N CYS A 75 6.93 5.71 6.11
CA CYS A 75 6.34 4.99 4.99
C CYS A 75 5.77 5.96 3.96
N ILE A 76 5.84 5.59 2.68
CA ILE A 76 5.17 6.30 1.59
C ILE A 76 4.25 5.31 0.89
N ILE A 77 2.95 5.57 0.95
CA ILE A 77 1.94 4.84 0.16
C ILE A 77 1.95 5.44 -1.24
N VAL A 78 2.13 4.63 -2.28
CA VAL A 78 2.05 5.09 -3.67
C VAL A 78 0.67 4.72 -4.21
N SER A 79 -0.23 5.71 -4.31
CA SER A 79 -1.59 5.48 -4.81
C SER A 79 -2.24 6.80 -5.23
N SER A 80 -3.15 6.76 -6.20
CA SER A 80 -4.04 7.88 -6.53
C SER A 80 -5.30 7.92 -5.66
N ASP A 81 -5.60 6.83 -4.94
CA ASP A 81 -6.80 6.70 -4.14
C ASP A 81 -6.74 7.60 -2.90
N LYS A 82 -7.82 8.35 -2.64
CA LYS A 82 -7.93 9.26 -1.50
C LYS A 82 -8.33 8.53 -0.22
N ASP A 83 -8.80 7.29 -0.31
CA ASP A 83 -9.12 6.48 0.88
C ASP A 83 -7.89 6.25 1.77
N PHE A 84 -6.68 6.27 1.20
CA PHE A 84 -5.44 6.21 1.98
C PHE A 84 -5.11 7.49 2.76
N TYR A 85 -5.84 8.60 2.57
CA TYR A 85 -5.63 9.81 3.38
C TYR A 85 -5.90 9.55 4.86
N GLN A 86 -6.75 8.56 5.18
CA GLN A 86 -6.98 8.10 6.55
C GLN A 86 -5.72 7.55 7.23
N CYS A 87 -4.77 7.02 6.45
CA CYS A 87 -3.52 6.47 6.95
C CYS A 87 -2.42 7.54 7.12
N ILE A 88 -2.63 8.76 6.60
CA ILE A 88 -1.61 9.82 6.62
C ILE A 88 -1.39 10.30 8.05
N SER A 89 -0.12 10.38 8.44
CA SER A 89 0.33 10.82 9.76
C SER A 89 1.67 11.55 9.65
N SER A 90 2.31 11.88 10.78
CA SER A 90 3.67 12.42 10.78
C SER A 90 4.69 11.46 10.15
N ARG A 91 4.39 10.16 10.16
CA ARG A 91 5.27 9.08 9.69
C ARG A 91 4.87 8.52 8.32
N VAL A 92 3.57 8.49 8.03
CA VAL A 92 3.02 7.92 6.80
C VAL A 92 2.57 9.04 5.88
N LYS A 93 3.08 9.04 4.65
CA LYS A 93 2.69 9.99 3.59
C LYS A 93 2.13 9.21 2.39
N GLN A 94 1.45 9.91 1.49
CA GLN A 94 1.00 9.31 0.23
C GLN A 94 1.58 10.06 -0.96
N TRP A 95 2.27 9.36 -1.86
CA TRP A 95 2.57 9.88 -3.19
C TRP A 95 1.41 9.60 -4.14
N SER A 96 0.85 10.66 -4.74
CA SER A 96 -0.19 10.55 -5.76
C SER A 96 0.42 10.69 -7.16
N PRO A 97 0.54 9.59 -7.93
CA PRO A 97 1.24 9.62 -9.23
C PRO A 97 0.58 10.57 -10.23
N GLY A 98 -0.76 10.58 -10.31
CA GLY A 98 -1.50 11.45 -11.22
C GLY A 98 -1.34 12.94 -10.90
N ARG A 99 -1.27 13.28 -9.60
CA ARG A 99 -1.09 14.67 -9.14
C ARG A 99 0.39 15.08 -9.09
N LYS A 100 1.31 14.12 -9.18
CA LYS A 100 2.75 14.30 -8.91
C LYS A 100 2.97 15.07 -7.59
N LYS A 101 2.22 14.71 -6.56
CA LYS A 101 2.22 15.39 -5.26
C LYS A 101 2.30 14.40 -4.10
N ILE A 102 3.15 14.71 -3.11
CA ILE A 102 3.16 14.03 -1.82
C ILE A 102 2.10 14.71 -0.95
N MET A 103 1.19 13.91 -0.40
CA MET A 103 0.17 14.31 0.54
C MET A 103 0.69 14.11 1.97
N THR A 104 0.71 15.19 2.74
CA THR A 104 1.02 15.24 4.18
C THR A 104 -0.22 15.63 4.98
N PRO A 105 -0.23 15.49 6.32
CA PRO A 105 -1.36 15.94 7.15
C PRO A 105 -1.76 17.40 6.87
N GLU A 106 -0.78 18.29 6.70
CA GLU A 106 -1.00 19.71 6.42
C GLU A 106 -1.63 19.91 5.03
N ASN A 107 -1.18 19.14 4.03
CA ASN A 107 -1.77 19.22 2.70
C ASN A 107 -3.22 18.75 2.70
N VAL A 108 -3.52 17.63 3.37
CA VAL A 108 -4.88 17.12 3.49
C VAL A 108 -5.78 18.16 4.17
N LEU A 109 -5.32 18.73 5.30
CA LEU A 109 -6.08 19.77 5.99
C LEU A 109 -6.30 21.00 5.11
N SER A 110 -5.25 21.49 4.44
CA SER A 110 -5.34 22.70 3.61
C SER A 110 -6.25 22.54 2.38
N GLU A 111 -6.30 21.35 1.79
CA GLU A 111 -7.07 21.10 0.56
C GLU A 111 -8.51 20.71 0.83
N PHE A 112 -8.76 19.95 1.90
CA PHE A 112 -10.08 19.36 2.16
C PHE A 112 -10.78 19.98 3.38
N GLY A 113 -10.06 20.77 4.20
CA GLY A 113 -10.59 21.28 5.46
C GLY A 113 -10.84 20.19 6.51
N ILE A 114 -10.32 18.98 6.28
CA ILE A 114 -10.56 17.79 7.11
C ILE A 114 -9.22 17.24 7.57
N LEU A 115 -9.13 16.87 8.85
CA LEU A 115 -7.95 16.16 9.35
C LEU A 115 -7.85 14.77 8.73
N ALA A 116 -6.64 14.34 8.39
CA ALA A 116 -6.39 13.00 7.85
C ALA A 116 -7.05 11.88 8.69
N SER A 117 -6.96 11.98 10.02
CA SER A 117 -7.59 11.04 10.97
C SER A 117 -9.12 10.94 10.87
N ASN A 118 -9.78 11.97 10.34
CA ASN A 118 -11.24 12.07 10.24
C ASN A 118 -11.73 11.86 8.81
N PHE A 119 -10.83 11.57 7.86
CA PHE A 119 -11.16 11.55 6.44
C PHE A 119 -12.24 10.52 6.09
N VAL A 120 -12.19 9.32 6.70
CA VAL A 120 -13.23 8.30 6.53
C VAL A 120 -14.54 8.74 7.15
N THR A 121 -14.51 9.25 8.39
CA THR A 121 -15.70 9.69 9.08
C THR A 121 -16.45 10.73 8.26
N THR A 122 -15.75 11.72 7.71
CA THR A 122 -16.38 12.75 6.89
C THR A 122 -16.89 12.23 5.54
N ARG A 123 -16.30 11.16 4.97
CA ARG A 123 -16.79 10.54 3.74
C ARG A 123 -18.03 9.66 3.94
N ALA A 124 -18.27 9.20 5.17
CA ALA A 124 -19.39 8.34 5.51
C ALA A 124 -20.71 9.10 5.74
N PHE A 125 -20.65 10.44 5.90
CA PHE A 125 -21.79 11.32 6.10
C PHE A 125 -21.95 12.29 4.93
#